data_AF-A0A1X7IYK9-F1
#
_entry.id   AF-A0A1X7IYK9-F1
#
_cell.length_a   1.000
_cell.length_b   1.000
_cell.length_c   1.000
_cell.angle_alpha   90.00
_cell.angle_beta   90.00
_cell.angle_gamma   90.00
#
_symmetry.space_group_name_H-M   'P 1'
#
loop_
_entity.id
_entity.type
_entity.pdbx_description
1 polymer ?
#
loop_
_entity_poly.entity_id
_entity_poly.type
_entity_poly.pdbx_seq_one_letter_code
_entity_poly.pdbx_strand_id
1 'polypeptide(L)'
;MEDKMENKEIVIPGLNQLARRIFEDNQKKGFWDKELNIGEALMLITSELGEALEADRKGRHVKFEEFEQALERAGYCLEEFGVDHHYRLVSQIFLDLVKDTFEDEITDAMIRLFDLAGAMEIDIEQHIWTKLMYNRGRPRLHGKLY
;
A
#
# COMPACT_ATOMS: atom_id res chain seq x y z
N MET A 1 35.65 24.28 -6.78
CA MET A 1 34.93 23.96 -5.53
C MET A 1 34.19 22.68 -5.81
N GLU A 2 34.60 21.58 -5.15
CA GLU A 2 33.87 20.31 -5.22
C GLU A 2 32.46 20.54 -4.67
N ASP A 3 31.46 20.22 -5.47
CA ASP A 3 30.06 20.20 -5.06
C ASP A 3 29.94 19.14 -3.96
N LYS A 4 29.91 19.57 -2.70
CA LYS A 4 29.70 18.67 -1.58
C LYS A 4 28.31 18.10 -1.78
N MET A 5 28.22 16.85 -2.24
CA MET A 5 26.99 16.08 -2.27
C MET A 5 26.28 16.27 -0.94
N GLU A 6 25.21 17.04 -0.98
CA GLU A 6 24.38 17.32 0.19
C GLU A 6 23.83 15.96 0.62
N ASN A 7 24.33 15.42 1.74
CA ASN A 7 23.84 14.18 2.33
C ASN A 7 22.43 14.44 2.86
N LYS A 8 21.45 14.51 1.96
CA LYS A 8 20.03 14.50 2.33
C LYS A 8 19.76 13.16 2.97
N GLU A 9 19.52 13.21 4.26
CA GLU A 9 19.07 12.10 5.09
C GLU A 9 17.89 11.41 4.39
N ILE A 10 18.00 10.11 4.16
CA ILE A 10 16.86 9.33 3.66
C ILE A 10 16.00 9.01 4.86
N VAL A 11 14.87 9.69 4.96
CA VAL A 11 13.82 9.34 5.91
C VAL A 11 12.98 8.23 5.28
N ILE A 12 13.00 7.05 5.90
CA ILE A 12 12.08 5.96 5.56
C ILE A 12 11.03 5.93 6.66
N PRO A 13 9.73 6.05 6.33
CA PRO A 13 8.66 5.97 7.32
C PRO A 13 8.58 4.55 7.91
N GLY A 14 7.81 4.37 8.98
CA GLY A 14 7.63 3.09 9.71
C GLY A 14 6.95 1.96 8.91
N LEU A 15 7.53 1.57 7.77
CA LEU A 15 7.06 0.51 6.88
C LEU A 15 7.19 -0.87 7.53
N ASN A 16 8.23 -1.12 8.32
CA ASN A 16 8.38 -2.37 9.05
C ASN A 16 7.25 -2.52 10.10
N GLN A 17 6.91 -1.42 10.78
CA GLN A 17 5.80 -1.38 11.72
C GLN A 17 4.46 -1.58 11.01
N LEU A 18 4.27 -0.95 9.86
CA LEU A 18 3.08 -1.13 9.02
C LEU A 18 2.92 -2.58 8.56
N ALA A 19 3.97 -3.19 8.01
CA ALA A 19 3.97 -4.58 7.55
C ALA A 19 3.62 -5.55 8.68
N ARG A 20 4.24 -5.36 9.85
CA ARG A 20 3.92 -6.15 11.04
C ARG A 20 2.45 -5.98 11.46
N ARG A 21 1.93 -4.75 11.47
CA ARG A 21 0.55 -4.49 11.86
C ARG A 21 -0.45 -5.14 10.90
N ILE A 22 -0.23 -5.03 9.59
CA ILE A 22 -1.05 -5.67 8.56
C ILE A 22 -1.05 -7.19 8.75
N PHE A 23 0.14 -7.78 8.91
CA PHE A 23 0.28 -9.22 9.14
C PHE A 23 -0.46 -9.68 10.40
N GLU A 24 -0.28 -8.99 11.53
CA GLU A 24 -0.96 -9.32 12.79
C GLU A 24 -2.49 -9.23 12.66
N ASP A 25 -3.01 -8.26 11.91
CA ASP A 25 -4.45 -8.11 11.69
C ASP A 25 -5.01 -9.16 10.71
N ASN A 26 -4.26 -9.56 9.69
CA ASN A 26 -4.64 -10.65 8.78
C ASN A 26 -4.54 -12.02 9.45
N GLN A 27 -3.56 -12.23 10.33
CA GLN A 27 -3.41 -13.45 11.12
C GLN A 27 -4.63 -13.63 12.04
N LYS A 28 -5.10 -12.57 12.73
CA LYS A 28 -6.32 -12.63 13.55
C LYS A 28 -7.57 -12.99 12.75
N LYS A 29 -7.59 -12.72 11.44
CA LYS A 29 -8.69 -13.06 10.52
C LYS A 29 -8.56 -14.46 9.92
N GLY A 30 -7.53 -15.23 10.28
CA GLY A 30 -7.32 -16.62 9.83
C GLY A 30 -6.69 -16.76 8.43
N PHE A 31 -6.21 -15.66 7.83
CA PHE A 31 -5.53 -15.73 6.52
C PHE A 31 -4.22 -16.52 6.55
N TRP A 32 -3.66 -16.72 7.75
CA TRP A 32 -2.40 -17.42 8.00
C TRP A 32 -2.58 -18.76 8.75
N ASP A 33 -3.80 -19.29 8.80
CA ASP A 33 -4.09 -20.59 9.43
C ASP A 33 -3.58 -21.78 8.61
N LYS A 34 -3.26 -21.55 7.34
CA LYS A 34 -2.71 -22.54 6.40
C LYS A 34 -1.23 -22.32 6.17
N GLU A 35 -0.54 -23.36 5.75
CA GLU A 35 0.85 -23.26 5.32
C GLU A 35 0.99 -22.25 4.16
N LEU A 36 1.99 -21.38 4.27
CA LEU A 36 2.27 -20.35 3.27
C LEU A 36 2.67 -20.98 1.94
N ASN A 37 1.89 -20.71 0.91
CA ASN A 37 2.29 -20.93 -0.47
C ASN A 37 2.79 -19.61 -1.09
N ILE A 38 4.11 -19.49 -1.24
CA ILE A 38 4.74 -18.29 -1.82
C ILE A 38 4.22 -17.99 -3.22
N GLY A 39 3.99 -19.02 -4.05
CA GLY A 39 3.49 -18.83 -5.41
C GLY A 39 2.08 -18.23 -5.43
N GLU A 40 1.21 -18.69 -4.54
CA GLU A 40 -0.14 -18.16 -4.39
C GLU A 40 -0.10 -16.70 -3.90
N ALA A 41 0.68 -16.40 -2.87
CA ALA A 41 0.83 -15.04 -2.35
C ALA A 41 1.34 -14.06 -3.41
N LEU A 42 2.36 -14.46 -4.19
CA LEU A 42 2.89 -13.63 -5.27
C LEU A 42 1.88 -13.42 -6.40
N MET A 43 1.07 -14.43 -6.73
CA MET A 43 0.05 -14.31 -7.76
C MET A 43 -1.13 -13.44 -7.31
N LEU A 44 -1.51 -13.48 -6.03
CA LEU A 44 -2.50 -12.56 -5.47
C LEU A 44 -2.03 -11.10 -5.54
N ILE A 45 -0.77 -10.82 -5.22
CA ILE A 45 -0.21 -9.45 -5.38
C ILE A 45 -0.23 -9.03 -6.86
N THR A 46 0.14 -9.96 -7.75
CA THR A 46 0.20 -9.68 -9.19
C THR A 46 -1.17 -9.44 -9.80
N SER A 47 -2.21 -10.14 -9.32
CA SER A 47 -3.58 -9.95 -9.82
C SER A 47 -4.12 -8.57 -9.49
N GLU A 48 -3.85 -8.01 -8.31
CA GLU A 48 -4.30 -6.65 -7.96
C GLU A 48 -3.72 -5.59 -8.92
N LEU A 49 -2.48 -5.77 -9.39
CA LEU A 49 -1.92 -4.89 -10.42
C LEU A 49 -2.63 -5.03 -11.77
N GLY A 50 -3.17 -6.21 -12.08
CA GLY A 50 -4.04 -6.43 -13.23
C GLY A 50 -5.40 -5.75 -13.07
N GLU A 51 -5.96 -5.76 -11.87
CA GLU A 51 -7.21 -5.06 -11.54
C GLU A 51 -7.02 -3.54 -11.63
N ALA A 52 -5.89 -3.02 -11.15
CA ALA A 52 -5.50 -1.63 -11.31
C ALA A 52 -5.45 -1.23 -12.79
N LEU A 53 -4.77 -2.00 -13.64
CA LEU A 53 -4.72 -1.75 -15.09
C LEU A 53 -6.12 -1.73 -15.71
N GLU A 54 -7.00 -2.65 -15.30
CA GLU A 54 -8.37 -2.70 -15.80
C GLU A 54 -9.21 -1.51 -15.33
N ALA A 55 -8.99 -1.03 -14.09
CA ALA A 55 -9.62 0.18 -13.57
C ALA A 55 -9.18 1.44 -14.35
N ASP A 56 -7.88 1.62 -14.58
CA ASP A 56 -7.31 2.70 -15.39
C ASP A 56 -7.87 2.69 -16.82
N ARG A 57 -7.91 1.52 -17.47
CA ARG A 57 -8.49 1.35 -18.82
C ARG A 57 -9.96 1.76 -18.90
N LYS A 58 -10.69 1.65 -17.79
CA LYS A 58 -12.09 2.07 -17.65
C LYS A 58 -12.24 3.52 -17.17
N GLY A 59 -11.14 4.22 -16.88
CA GLY A 59 -11.15 5.57 -16.31
C GLY A 59 -11.69 5.62 -14.88
N ARG A 60 -11.61 4.51 -14.13
CA ARG A 60 -12.06 4.43 -12.74
C ARG A 60 -10.93 4.89 -11.82
N HIS A 61 -10.99 6.16 -11.44
CA HIS A 61 -10.09 6.77 -10.46
C HIS A 61 -10.89 7.29 -9.29
N VAL A 62 -10.35 7.13 -8.09
CA VAL A 62 -10.95 7.71 -6.90
C VAL A 62 -10.87 9.23 -6.96
N LYS A 63 -11.91 9.89 -6.44
CA LYS A 63 -11.89 11.32 -6.13
C LYS A 63 -12.07 11.45 -4.63
N PHE A 64 -10.96 11.53 -3.91
CA PHE A 64 -10.99 11.53 -2.45
C PHE A 64 -11.81 12.69 -1.87
N GLU A 65 -11.89 13.82 -2.56
CA GLU A 65 -12.73 14.94 -2.14
C GLU A 65 -14.22 14.56 -2.12
N GLU A 66 -14.68 13.71 -3.04
CA GLU A 66 -16.07 13.23 -3.05
C GLU A 66 -16.32 12.24 -1.90
N PHE A 67 -15.32 11.41 -1.57
CA PHE A 67 -15.36 10.48 -0.44
C PHE A 67 -15.39 11.21 0.91
N GLU A 68 -14.50 12.19 1.11
CA GLU A 68 -14.44 13.02 2.32
C GLU A 68 -15.76 13.78 2.53
N GLN A 69 -16.29 14.42 1.49
CA GLN A 69 -17.57 15.10 1.55
C GLN A 69 -18.74 14.16 1.87
N ALA A 70 -18.72 12.92 1.36
CA ALA A 70 -19.74 11.94 1.66
C ALA A 70 -19.70 11.52 3.13
N LEU A 71 -18.51 11.35 3.71
CA LEU A 71 -18.32 11.07 5.12
C LEU A 71 -18.80 12.23 6.00
N GLU A 72 -18.40 13.47 5.67
CA GLU A 72 -18.81 14.67 6.41
C GLU A 72 -20.33 14.85 6.40
N ARG A 73 -20.99 14.68 5.25
CA ARG A 73 -22.46 14.74 5.13
C ARG A 73 -23.15 13.64 5.93
N ALA A 74 -22.51 12.49 6.09
CA ALA A 74 -23.00 11.40 6.91
C ALA A 74 -22.70 11.59 8.42
N GLY A 75 -22.04 12.70 8.79
CA GLY A 75 -21.74 13.07 10.18
C GLY A 75 -20.43 12.49 10.71
N TYR A 76 -19.49 12.11 9.83
CA TYR A 76 -18.21 11.51 10.20
C TYR A 76 -17.02 12.40 9.84
N CYS A 77 -16.00 12.38 10.69
CA CYS A 77 -14.68 12.90 10.40
C CYS A 77 -13.68 11.73 10.40
N LEU A 78 -12.73 11.71 9.46
CA LEU A 78 -11.71 10.65 9.32
C LEU A 78 -10.81 10.48 10.56
N GLU A 79 -10.81 11.45 11.48
CA GLU A 79 -9.99 11.43 12.70
C GLU A 79 -10.59 10.56 13.83
N GLU A 80 -11.89 10.21 13.78
CA GLU A 80 -12.59 9.48 14.83
C GLU A 80 -13.10 8.11 14.37
N PHE A 81 -12.21 7.14 14.19
CA PHE A 81 -12.60 5.74 13.92
C PHE A 81 -13.04 5.02 15.21
N GLY A 82 -14.34 5.13 15.54
CA GLY A 82 -15.01 4.30 16.54
C GLY A 82 -15.59 3.03 15.90
N VAL A 83 -15.10 1.85 16.31
CA VAL A 83 -15.25 0.57 15.58
C VAL A 83 -16.69 0.01 15.53
N ASP A 84 -17.63 0.44 16.38
CA ASP A 84 -18.86 -0.36 16.59
C ASP A 84 -20.19 0.17 16.05
N HIS A 85 -20.36 1.46 15.71
CA HIS A 85 -21.69 1.97 15.27
C HIS A 85 -21.75 2.47 13.83
N HIS A 86 -20.60 2.68 13.19
CA HIS A 86 -20.53 3.40 11.92
C HIS A 86 -19.89 2.60 10.79
N TYR A 87 -19.37 1.41 11.10
CA TYR A 87 -18.69 0.52 10.15
C TYR A 87 -19.52 0.30 8.88
N ARG A 88 -20.81 -0.02 8.99
CA ARG A 88 -21.65 -0.31 7.81
C ARG A 88 -21.76 0.86 6.84
N LEU A 89 -21.96 2.07 7.36
CA LEU A 89 -22.16 3.25 6.50
C LEU A 89 -20.84 3.70 5.87
N VAL A 90 -19.76 3.75 6.65
CA VAL A 90 -18.42 4.06 6.13
C VAL A 90 -17.98 3.02 5.09
N SER A 91 -18.21 1.73 5.36
CA SER A 91 -17.96 0.65 4.39
C SER A 91 -18.78 0.84 3.12
N GLN A 92 -20.06 1.23 3.21
CA GLN A 92 -20.86 1.47 2.01
C GLN A 92 -20.32 2.67 1.20
N ILE A 93 -19.97 3.78 1.85
CA ILE A 93 -19.39 4.95 1.18
C ILE A 93 -18.06 4.57 0.49
N PHE A 94 -17.24 3.75 1.13
CA PHE A 94 -16.01 3.22 0.52
C PHE A 94 -16.31 2.35 -0.71
N LEU A 95 -17.26 1.41 -0.60
CA LEU A 95 -17.67 0.55 -1.70
C LEU A 95 -18.19 1.36 -2.91
N ASP A 96 -18.89 2.46 -2.65
CA ASP A 96 -19.50 3.27 -3.70
C ASP A 96 -18.52 4.22 -4.39
N LEU A 97 -17.52 4.74 -3.66
CA LEU A 97 -16.68 5.85 -4.11
C LEU A 97 -15.20 5.51 -4.31
N VAL A 98 -14.71 4.43 -3.69
CA VAL A 98 -13.29 4.08 -3.64
C VAL A 98 -13.04 2.67 -4.20
N LYS A 99 -13.87 1.69 -3.87
CA LYS A 99 -13.64 0.30 -4.28
C LYS A 99 -13.56 0.18 -5.81
N ASP A 100 -12.66 -0.67 -6.29
CA ASP A 100 -12.42 -0.98 -7.72
C ASP A 100 -11.89 0.20 -8.54
N THR A 101 -11.34 1.21 -7.88
CA THR A 101 -10.61 2.32 -8.52
C THR A 101 -9.14 1.96 -8.68
N PHE A 102 -8.45 2.63 -9.61
CA PHE A 102 -7.02 2.41 -9.82
C PHE A 102 -6.19 2.51 -8.53
N GLU A 103 -6.47 3.53 -7.71
CA GLU A 103 -5.75 3.80 -6.47
C GLU A 103 -6.04 2.77 -5.37
N ASP A 104 -7.27 2.26 -5.31
CA ASP A 104 -7.69 1.17 -4.42
C ASP A 104 -6.92 -0.12 -4.75
N GLU A 105 -6.88 -0.51 -6.02
CA GLU A 105 -6.20 -1.75 -6.43
C GLU A 105 -4.67 -1.68 -6.27
N ILE A 106 -4.07 -0.50 -6.44
CA ILE A 106 -2.65 -0.28 -6.07
C ILE A 106 -2.46 -0.47 -4.57
N THR A 107 -3.40 0.01 -3.76
CA THR A 107 -3.35 -0.12 -2.30
C THR A 107 -3.53 -1.58 -1.87
N ASP A 108 -4.43 -2.34 -2.50
CA ASP A 108 -4.59 -3.78 -2.25
C ASP A 108 -3.29 -4.55 -2.57
N ALA A 109 -2.62 -4.23 -3.69
CA ALA A 109 -1.31 -4.80 -4.01
C ALA A 109 -0.26 -4.49 -2.91
N MET A 110 -0.23 -3.25 -2.42
CA MET A 110 0.69 -2.84 -1.36
C MET A 110 0.40 -3.55 -0.03
N ILE A 111 -0.87 -3.64 0.37
CA ILE A 111 -1.28 -4.32 1.60
C ILE A 111 -0.86 -5.79 1.55
N ARG A 112 -1.06 -6.48 0.43
CA ARG A 112 -0.62 -7.88 0.28
C ARG A 112 0.89 -8.03 0.30
N LEU A 113 1.63 -7.10 -0.32
CA LEU A 113 3.09 -7.10 -0.28
C LEU A 113 3.60 -6.94 1.16
N PHE A 114 3.00 -6.01 1.92
CA PHE A 114 3.36 -5.77 3.31
C PHE A 114 2.93 -6.89 4.25
N ASP A 115 1.78 -7.51 4.01
CA ASP A 115 1.35 -8.72 4.73
C ASP A 115 2.37 -9.85 4.57
N LEU A 116 2.76 -10.15 3.32
CA LEU A 116 3.77 -11.17 3.02
C LEU A 116 5.12 -10.84 3.66
N ALA A 117 5.56 -9.57 3.57
CA ALA A 117 6.81 -9.15 4.16
C ALA A 117 6.80 -9.22 5.70
N GLY A 118 5.66 -8.87 6.33
CA GLY A 118 5.46 -9.01 7.78
C GLY A 118 5.51 -10.47 8.21
N ALA A 119 4.83 -11.37 7.48
CA ALA A 119 4.83 -12.81 7.75
C ALA A 119 6.22 -13.46 7.58
N MET A 120 7.01 -12.96 6.65
CA MET A 120 8.38 -13.44 6.39
C MET A 120 9.45 -12.72 7.21
N GLU A 121 9.06 -11.79 8.10
CA GLU A 121 9.98 -10.98 8.91
C GLU A 121 11.04 -10.24 8.07
N ILE A 122 10.66 -9.75 6.88
CA ILE A 122 11.56 -9.01 6.00
C ILE A 122 11.74 -7.59 6.53
N ASP A 123 12.99 -7.16 6.74
CA ASP A 123 13.33 -5.76 7.04
C ASP A 123 13.29 -4.91 5.75
N ILE A 124 12.09 -4.52 5.35
CA ILE A 124 11.83 -3.77 4.12
C ILE A 124 12.54 -2.41 4.17
N GLU A 125 12.55 -1.74 5.32
CA GLU A 125 13.19 -0.43 5.45
C GLU A 125 14.70 -0.52 5.19
N GLN A 126 15.38 -1.49 5.80
CA GLN A 126 16.80 -1.72 5.56
C GLN A 126 17.04 -2.05 4.08
N HIS A 127 16.22 -2.93 3.48
CA HIS A 127 16.33 -3.27 2.07
C HIS A 127 16.14 -2.06 1.15
N ILE A 128 15.14 -1.22 1.40
CA ILE A 128 14.89 0.03 0.65
C ILE A 128 16.08 0.98 0.82
N TRP A 129 16.55 1.18 2.05
CA TRP A 129 17.67 2.06 2.34
C TRP A 129 18.92 1.64 1.58
N THR A 130 19.29 0.36 1.68
CA THR A 130 20.44 -0.20 0.95
C THR A 130 20.25 -0.08 -0.56
N LYS A 131 19.03 -0.29 -1.08
CA LYS A 131 18.73 -0.17 -2.50
C LYS A 131 18.85 1.27 -3.00
N LEU A 132 18.35 2.24 -2.22
CA LEU A 132 18.46 3.66 -2.54
C LEU A 132 19.91 4.13 -2.51
N MET A 133 20.71 3.69 -1.52
CA MET A 133 22.15 3.94 -1.49
C MET A 133 22.85 3.42 -2.74
N TYR A 134 22.57 2.16 -3.11
CA TYR A 134 23.12 1.56 -4.34
C TYR A 134 22.70 2.35 -5.59
N ASN A 135 21.43 2.73 -5.71
CA ASN A 135 20.91 3.45 -6.87
C ASN A 135 21.49 4.87 -7.03
N ARG A 136 21.85 5.56 -5.93
CA ARG A 136 22.52 6.87 -5.98
C ARG A 136 23.86 6.82 -6.71
N GLY A 137 24.57 5.69 -6.63
CA GLY A 137 25.83 5.47 -7.33
C GLY A 137 25.68 5.08 -8.81
N ARG A 138 24.45 4.92 -9.32
CA ARG A 138 24.24 4.42 -10.69
C ARG A 138 24.16 5.54 -11.72
N PRO A 139 24.64 5.29 -12.96
CA PRO A 139 24.36 6.17 -14.09
C PRO A 139 22.86 6.35 -14.30
N ARG A 140 22.48 7.50 -14.88
CA ARG A 140 21.10 7.81 -15.26
C ARG A 140 20.48 6.65 -16.06
N LEU A 141 19.23 6.30 -15.72
CA LEU A 141 18.48 5.17 -16.29
C LEU A 141 19.22 3.84 -16.24
N HIS A 142 20.24 3.70 -15.38
CA HIS A 142 20.98 2.45 -15.27
C HIS A 142 21.68 2.04 -16.57
N GLY A 143 21.90 2.99 -17.49
CA GLY A 143 22.39 2.75 -18.85
C GLY A 143 21.31 2.31 -19.86
N LYS A 144 20.03 2.30 -19.47
CA LYS A 144 18.89 2.01 -20.35
C LYS A 144 18.42 3.25 -21.11
N LEU A 145 17.73 3.04 -22.22
CA LEU A 145 17.15 4.09 -23.06
C LEU A 145 15.79 4.59 -22.52
N TYR A 146 15.08 3.74 -21.78
CA TYR A 146 13.82 4.00 -21.10
C TYR A 146 13.68 3.01 -19.93
#